data_AF-A0A225WFB1-F1
#
_entry.id   AF-A0A225WFB1-F1
#
_cell.length_a   1.000
_cell.length_b   1.000
_cell.length_c   1.000
_cell.angle_alpha   90.00
_cell.angle_beta   90.00
_cell.angle_gamma   90.00
#
_symmetry.space_group_name_H-M   'P 1'
#
loop_
_entity.id
_entity.type
_entity.pdbx_description
1 polymer ?
#
loop_
_entity_poly.entity_id
_entity_poly.type
_entity_poly.pdbx_seq_one_letter_code
_entity_poly.pdbx_strand_id
1 'polypeptide(L)'
;MAILTTLMTKYGDDALPKLLTEAKRVSSTNVIARNLEEAQLMKWVADKMSIDSIFNLLKLDEAGGDLFKSPLLSTWVKYAFKLEKQPQKTISVAIKLEKVELEQWLSNGKSSEEAFKLLSLNDETGNLLKNPTFNTWVSCVTNADKENPYDVVFAKLSTRYDDEDMFKLIFSAKQDSKTYAFAKNLELPQLKAWARDDKSPSDVFKLLSLQVEEGIDLLKSDKLRVWVAYVEQLKKNPDEVLLNELKLRYNDENLASMLAMSKTDYNSKQTGERLESFLQNNWIGEDKTAQDVFKLMKLEREGDAIFTSPMWSSWNSYVLKVSKDNPDESMYLILKSQFGEEKLKTMIGAAKENRRTKNIADKLQEEIWRSEGKSADDIFKLLKLNEKKEKFFEGPMLSTWISYVTKLEKFKVNPNEFVIITYLEKQFGEVKLAHILTMEKKQNHVATTKKVITDLQGMQFKRWMTEAGVDPNRLELMLLDGTSEKIIPANLDVILDFQKFYKANGGSPFYRYT
;
A
#
# COMPACT_ATOMS: atom_id res chain seq x y z
N MET A 1 37.13 -8.94 -63.59
CA MET A 1 36.46 -10.24 -63.77
C MET A 1 37.32 -11.28 -64.48
N ALA A 2 37.91 -11.02 -65.67
CA ALA A 2 38.71 -12.04 -66.38
C ALA A 2 39.86 -12.66 -65.55
N ILE A 3 40.63 -11.84 -64.82
CA ILE A 3 41.71 -12.32 -63.94
C ILE A 3 41.17 -13.21 -62.81
N LEU A 4 40.08 -12.78 -62.15
CA LEU A 4 39.43 -13.54 -61.08
C LEU A 4 38.92 -14.90 -61.59
N THR A 5 38.23 -14.92 -62.74
CA THR A 5 37.69 -16.17 -63.32
C THR A 5 38.81 -17.15 -63.63
N THR A 6 39.92 -16.70 -64.24
CA THR A 6 41.07 -17.56 -64.50
C THR A 6 41.69 -18.12 -63.22
N LEU A 7 41.79 -17.31 -62.16
CA LEU A 7 42.33 -17.75 -60.87
C LEU A 7 41.40 -18.76 -60.18
N MET A 8 40.08 -18.55 -60.21
CA MET A 8 39.10 -19.50 -59.67
C MET A 8 39.18 -20.85 -60.42
N THR A 9 39.30 -20.85 -61.75
CA THR A 9 39.47 -22.08 -62.53
C THR A 9 40.77 -22.83 -62.18
N LYS A 10 41.82 -22.12 -61.78
CA LYS A 10 43.14 -22.71 -61.51
C LYS A 10 43.34 -23.14 -60.06
N TYR A 11 42.81 -22.38 -59.10
CA TYR A 11 43.05 -22.57 -57.67
C TYR A 11 41.82 -23.06 -56.90
N GLY A 12 40.63 -23.05 -57.49
CA GLY A 12 39.39 -23.38 -56.81
C GLY A 12 38.89 -22.26 -55.89
N ASP A 13 37.61 -22.35 -55.53
CA ASP A 13 36.92 -21.33 -54.75
C ASP A 13 37.26 -21.38 -53.24
N ASP A 14 37.83 -22.49 -52.77
CA ASP A 14 38.27 -22.73 -51.39
C ASP A 14 39.74 -22.33 -51.15
N ALA A 15 40.64 -22.55 -52.13
CA ALA A 15 42.07 -22.25 -51.99
C ALA A 15 42.43 -20.79 -52.39
N LEU A 16 41.69 -20.18 -53.32
CA LEU A 16 41.94 -18.81 -53.76
C LEU A 16 41.83 -17.76 -52.63
N PRO A 17 40.82 -17.80 -51.73
CA PRO A 17 40.73 -16.87 -50.59
C PRO A 17 41.97 -16.90 -49.69
N LYS A 18 42.58 -18.08 -49.49
CA LYS A 18 43.79 -18.25 -48.68
C LYS A 18 45.00 -17.62 -49.35
N LEU A 19 45.16 -17.84 -50.65
CA LEU A 19 46.21 -17.22 -51.46
C LEU A 19 46.10 -15.70 -51.47
N LEU A 20 44.90 -15.14 -51.65
CA LEU A 20 44.67 -13.70 -51.59
C LEU A 20 44.96 -13.13 -50.20
N THR A 21 44.69 -13.91 -49.15
CA THR A 21 44.96 -13.49 -47.78
C THR A 21 46.45 -13.37 -47.50
N GLU A 22 47.27 -14.29 -47.99
CA GLU A 22 48.73 -14.18 -47.88
C GLU A 22 49.28 -13.06 -48.78
N ALA A 23 48.76 -12.92 -50.01
CA ALA A 23 49.16 -11.86 -50.93
C ALA A 23 48.82 -10.43 -50.42
N LYS A 24 47.84 -10.28 -49.53
CA LYS A 24 47.55 -9.01 -48.84
C LYS A 24 48.66 -8.60 -47.86
N ARG A 25 49.50 -9.54 -47.39
CA ARG A 25 50.55 -9.26 -46.39
C ARG A 25 51.84 -8.73 -47.00
N VAL A 26 52.01 -8.91 -48.31
CA VAL A 26 53.17 -8.42 -49.06
C VAL A 26 52.82 -7.08 -49.71
N SER A 27 53.63 -6.05 -49.45
CA SER A 27 53.36 -4.66 -49.87
C SER A 27 53.17 -4.50 -51.38
N SER A 28 53.96 -5.22 -52.20
CA SER A 28 53.89 -5.16 -53.66
C SER A 28 52.63 -5.79 -54.25
N THR A 29 52.01 -6.75 -53.56
CA THR A 29 50.80 -7.47 -54.04
C THR A 29 49.52 -7.06 -53.31
N ASN A 30 49.62 -6.26 -52.25
CA ASN A 30 48.50 -5.89 -51.39
C ASN A 30 47.32 -5.29 -52.17
N VAL A 31 47.56 -4.28 -53.00
CA VAL A 31 46.50 -3.58 -53.75
C VAL A 31 45.78 -4.52 -54.70
N ILE A 32 46.53 -5.35 -55.43
CA ILE A 32 45.97 -6.32 -56.37
C ILE A 32 45.17 -7.39 -55.62
N ALA A 33 45.70 -7.90 -54.52
CA ALA A 33 45.03 -8.91 -53.70
C ALA A 33 43.72 -8.40 -53.09
N ARG A 34 43.67 -7.12 -52.65
CA ARG A 34 42.43 -6.48 -52.15
C ARG A 34 41.40 -6.30 -53.25
N ASN A 35 41.81 -5.87 -54.44
CA ASN A 35 40.91 -5.72 -55.58
C ASN A 35 40.35 -7.08 -56.06
N LEU A 36 41.16 -8.13 -56.00
CA LEU A 36 40.72 -9.49 -56.32
C LEU A 36 39.80 -10.07 -55.24
N GLU A 37 40.09 -9.84 -53.95
CA GLU A 37 39.19 -10.20 -52.85
C GLU A 37 37.83 -9.50 -53.03
N GLU A 38 37.81 -8.20 -53.32
CA GLU A 38 36.56 -7.45 -53.53
C GLU A 38 35.76 -7.99 -54.73
N ALA A 39 36.43 -8.30 -55.83
CA ALA A 39 35.80 -8.93 -56.99
C ALA A 39 35.25 -10.32 -56.67
N GLN A 40 35.95 -11.10 -55.84
CA GLN A 40 35.50 -12.42 -55.38
C GLN A 40 34.25 -12.30 -54.51
N LEU A 41 34.23 -11.38 -53.55
CA LEU A 41 33.06 -11.10 -52.73
C LEU A 41 31.84 -10.69 -53.58
N MET A 42 32.03 -9.78 -54.54
CA MET A 42 30.97 -9.35 -55.46
C MET A 42 30.42 -10.49 -56.31
N LYS A 43 31.30 -11.41 -56.73
CA LYS A 43 30.89 -12.61 -57.45
C LYS A 43 30.06 -13.53 -56.57
N TRP A 44 30.49 -13.83 -55.34
CA TRP A 44 29.69 -14.62 -54.40
C TRP A 44 28.32 -13.99 -54.10
N VAL A 45 28.22 -12.65 -54.09
CA VAL A 45 26.93 -11.95 -53.98
C VAL A 45 26.08 -12.16 -55.24
N ALA A 46 26.67 -12.01 -56.43
CA ALA A 46 25.98 -12.20 -57.71
C ALA A 46 25.47 -13.65 -57.90
N ASP A 47 26.27 -14.62 -57.44
CA ASP A 47 25.97 -16.05 -57.46
C ASP A 47 24.96 -16.44 -56.35
N LYS A 48 24.52 -15.47 -55.54
CA LYS A 48 23.55 -15.63 -54.44
C LYS A 48 23.95 -16.72 -53.44
N MET A 49 25.24 -16.86 -53.18
CA MET A 49 25.73 -17.83 -52.19
C MET A 49 25.23 -17.44 -50.79
N SER A 50 24.93 -18.44 -49.96
CA SER A 50 24.50 -18.18 -48.58
C SER A 50 25.69 -17.93 -47.68
N ILE A 51 25.46 -17.22 -46.57
CA ILE A 51 26.48 -16.99 -45.53
C ILE A 51 27.04 -18.32 -45.00
N ASP A 52 26.18 -19.32 -44.83
CA ASP A 52 26.58 -20.65 -44.33
C ASP A 52 27.38 -21.42 -45.40
N SER A 53 27.02 -21.30 -46.68
CA SER A 53 27.78 -21.91 -47.79
C SER A 53 29.18 -21.32 -47.90
N ILE A 54 29.35 -20.01 -47.70
CA ILE A 54 30.68 -19.38 -47.68
C ILE A 54 31.46 -19.71 -46.41
N PHE A 55 30.78 -19.91 -45.27
CA PHE A 55 31.43 -20.37 -44.03
C PHE A 55 32.12 -21.73 -44.23
N ASN A 56 31.38 -22.68 -44.82
CA ASN A 56 31.89 -24.03 -45.11
C ASN A 56 32.90 -24.02 -46.27
N LEU A 57 32.70 -23.19 -47.31
CA LEU A 57 33.66 -23.04 -48.41
C LEU A 57 35.04 -22.59 -47.90
N LEU A 58 35.06 -21.72 -46.89
CA LEU A 58 36.27 -21.24 -46.25
C LEU A 58 36.83 -22.19 -45.18
N LYS A 59 36.23 -23.38 -45.03
CA LYS A 59 36.56 -24.40 -44.03
C LYS A 59 36.62 -23.85 -42.61
N LEU A 60 35.73 -22.90 -42.30
CA LEU A 60 35.66 -22.29 -40.98
C LEU A 60 34.92 -23.18 -39.99
N ASP A 61 34.07 -24.08 -40.47
CA ASP A 61 33.42 -25.15 -39.71
C ASP A 61 34.43 -26.22 -39.22
N GLU A 62 35.47 -26.49 -40.01
CA GLU A 62 36.56 -27.40 -39.64
C GLU A 62 37.57 -26.77 -38.66
N ALA A 63 37.56 -25.43 -38.50
CA ALA A 63 38.56 -24.72 -37.70
C ALA A 63 38.39 -24.93 -36.18
N GLY A 64 37.21 -25.38 -35.72
CA GLY A 64 36.91 -25.62 -34.31
C GLY A 64 37.33 -24.46 -33.41
N GLY A 65 38.11 -24.75 -32.36
CA GLY A 65 38.62 -23.74 -31.41
C GLY A 65 39.66 -22.76 -31.96
N ASP A 66 40.15 -22.93 -33.19
CA ASP A 66 41.09 -22.02 -33.85
C ASP A 66 40.42 -21.08 -34.85
N LEU A 67 39.08 -21.04 -34.89
CA LEU A 67 38.28 -20.20 -35.79
C LEU A 67 38.76 -18.74 -35.85
N PHE A 68 39.00 -18.10 -34.70
CA PHE A 68 39.45 -16.71 -34.62
C PHE A 68 40.91 -16.48 -35.04
N LYS A 69 41.72 -17.55 -35.11
CA LYS A 69 43.07 -17.50 -35.68
C LYS A 69 43.05 -17.69 -37.20
N SER A 70 41.92 -18.13 -37.77
CA SER A 70 41.80 -18.30 -39.20
C SER A 70 41.87 -16.94 -39.90
N PRO A 71 42.85 -16.74 -40.80
CA PRO A 71 42.97 -15.47 -41.51
C PRO A 71 41.81 -15.28 -42.52
N LEU A 72 41.07 -16.35 -42.82
CA LEU A 72 39.89 -16.38 -43.69
C LEU A 72 38.60 -15.89 -43.01
N LEU A 73 38.56 -15.85 -41.67
CA LEU A 73 37.40 -15.33 -40.93
C LEU A 73 37.09 -13.88 -41.35
N SER A 74 38.13 -13.07 -41.57
CA SER A 74 37.96 -11.69 -42.04
C SER A 74 37.27 -11.57 -43.40
N THR A 75 37.52 -12.52 -44.30
CA THR A 75 36.89 -12.58 -45.62
C THR A 75 35.43 -13.01 -45.51
N TRP A 76 35.12 -13.99 -44.64
CA TRP A 76 33.74 -14.38 -44.35
C TRP A 76 32.92 -13.24 -43.73
N VAL A 77 33.49 -12.54 -42.74
CA VAL A 77 32.84 -11.39 -42.10
C VAL A 77 32.57 -10.27 -43.10
N LYS A 78 33.53 -9.93 -43.97
CA LYS A 78 33.32 -8.96 -45.06
C LYS A 78 32.21 -9.39 -46.01
N TYR A 79 32.14 -10.68 -46.35
CA TYR A 79 31.09 -11.21 -47.20
C TYR A 79 29.70 -11.08 -46.55
N ALA A 80 29.58 -11.48 -45.28
CA ALA A 80 28.36 -11.35 -44.50
C ALA A 80 27.88 -9.89 -44.46
N PHE A 81 28.78 -8.94 -44.16
CA PHE A 81 28.46 -7.51 -44.21
C PHE A 81 28.03 -7.01 -45.58
N LYS A 82 28.58 -7.56 -46.67
CA LYS A 82 28.26 -7.15 -48.04
C LYS A 82 26.92 -7.67 -48.54
N LEU A 83 26.51 -8.86 -48.10
CA LEU A 83 25.17 -9.39 -48.35
C LEU A 83 24.08 -8.61 -47.60
N GLU A 84 24.43 -7.99 -46.48
CA GLU A 84 23.47 -7.46 -45.51
C GLU A 84 23.35 -5.92 -45.58
N LYS A 85 22.41 -5.41 -46.39
CA LYS A 85 21.98 -4.00 -46.31
C LYS A 85 21.13 -3.67 -45.07
N GLN A 86 21.13 -4.50 -44.02
CA GLN A 86 20.18 -4.41 -42.87
C GLN A 86 20.86 -4.71 -41.50
N PRO A 87 20.81 -3.81 -40.51
CA PRO A 87 21.54 -3.94 -39.23
C PRO A 87 21.01 -5.01 -38.26
N GLN A 88 19.79 -5.52 -38.44
CA GLN A 88 19.21 -6.53 -37.53
C GLN A 88 19.87 -7.92 -37.66
N LYS A 89 20.47 -8.25 -38.81
CA LYS A 89 21.16 -9.55 -39.00
C LYS A 89 22.61 -9.55 -38.55
N THR A 90 23.25 -8.39 -38.48
CA THR A 90 24.58 -8.21 -37.87
C THR A 90 24.60 -8.63 -36.40
N ILE A 91 23.51 -8.36 -35.66
CA ILE A 91 23.30 -8.84 -34.29
C ILE A 91 23.30 -10.38 -34.25
N SER A 92 22.74 -11.06 -35.26
CA SER A 92 22.72 -12.53 -35.34
C SER A 92 24.10 -13.15 -35.56
N VAL A 93 25.00 -12.49 -36.29
CA VAL A 93 26.38 -12.98 -36.48
C VAL A 93 27.18 -12.81 -35.18
N ALA A 94 27.05 -11.66 -34.52
CA ALA A 94 27.68 -11.41 -33.22
C ALA A 94 27.22 -12.42 -32.16
N ILE A 95 25.91 -12.70 -32.07
CA ILE A 95 25.36 -13.71 -31.14
C ILE A 95 25.89 -15.11 -31.45
N LYS A 96 26.02 -15.49 -32.74
CA LYS A 96 26.60 -16.79 -33.11
C LYS A 96 28.08 -16.89 -32.70
N LEU A 97 28.85 -15.82 -32.89
CA LEU A 97 30.25 -15.77 -32.49
C LEU A 97 30.41 -15.85 -30.96
N GLU A 98 29.58 -15.10 -30.22
CA GLU A 98 29.53 -15.14 -28.75
C GLU A 98 29.21 -16.55 -28.25
N LYS A 99 28.26 -17.24 -28.89
CA LYS A 99 27.91 -18.62 -28.54
C LYS A 99 29.06 -19.61 -28.77
N VAL A 100 29.76 -19.50 -29.89
CA VAL A 100 30.93 -20.35 -30.20
C VAL A 100 32.07 -20.11 -29.21
N GLU A 101 32.31 -18.86 -28.84
CA GLU A 101 33.31 -18.51 -27.82
C GLU A 101 32.94 -19.09 -26.45
N LEU A 102 31.67 -19.03 -26.05
CA LEU A 102 31.17 -19.66 -24.82
C LEU A 102 31.34 -21.18 -24.85
N GLU A 103 30.96 -21.85 -25.94
CA GLU A 103 31.14 -23.30 -26.12
C GLU A 103 32.62 -23.71 -26.00
N GLN A 104 33.53 -22.89 -26.54
CA GLN A 104 34.96 -23.09 -26.43
C GLN A 104 35.48 -22.91 -24.99
N TRP A 105 34.97 -21.93 -24.25
CA TRP A 105 35.37 -21.73 -22.85
C TRP A 105 34.95 -22.91 -21.98
N LEU A 106 33.74 -23.42 -22.21
CA LEU A 106 33.21 -24.61 -21.57
C LEU A 106 34.02 -25.87 -21.94
N SER A 107 34.35 -26.07 -23.21
CA SER A 107 35.12 -27.24 -23.66
C SER A 107 36.56 -27.25 -23.13
N ASN A 108 37.15 -26.08 -22.91
CA ASN A 108 38.50 -25.94 -22.38
C ASN A 108 38.57 -25.95 -20.85
N GLY A 109 37.44 -26.18 -20.16
CA GLY A 109 37.38 -26.24 -18.71
C GLY A 109 37.76 -24.91 -18.03
N LYS A 110 37.58 -23.77 -18.71
CA LYS A 110 37.88 -22.46 -18.11
C LYS A 110 37.05 -22.26 -16.86
N SER A 111 37.69 -21.80 -15.79
CA SER A 111 36.99 -21.52 -14.54
C SER A 111 36.10 -20.28 -14.68
N SER A 112 35.06 -20.19 -13.84
CA SER A 112 34.22 -18.99 -13.75
C SER A 112 35.01 -17.71 -13.44
N GLU A 113 36.19 -17.85 -12.81
CA GLU A 113 37.11 -16.74 -12.50
C GLU A 113 37.86 -16.25 -13.74
N GLU A 114 38.33 -17.18 -14.58
CA GLU A 114 39.00 -16.83 -15.84
C GLU A 114 38.04 -16.13 -16.80
N ALA A 115 36.81 -16.63 -16.93
CA ALA A 115 35.77 -15.98 -17.73
C ALA A 115 35.45 -14.56 -17.21
N PHE A 116 35.38 -14.38 -15.89
CA PHE A 116 35.12 -13.07 -15.27
C PHE A 116 36.22 -12.04 -15.62
N LYS A 117 37.48 -12.46 -15.58
CA LYS A 117 38.63 -11.62 -15.95
C LYS A 117 38.69 -11.31 -17.45
N LEU A 118 38.44 -12.30 -18.31
CA LEU A 118 38.44 -12.14 -19.77
C LEU A 118 37.37 -11.15 -20.24
N LEU A 119 36.22 -11.13 -19.56
CA LEU A 119 35.11 -10.23 -19.87
C LEU A 119 35.26 -8.84 -19.25
N SER A 120 36.41 -8.53 -18.65
CA SER A 120 36.68 -7.22 -18.03
C SER A 120 35.63 -6.82 -17.00
N LEU A 121 35.05 -7.78 -16.28
CA LEU A 121 33.99 -7.52 -15.30
C LEU A 121 34.50 -6.84 -14.02
N ASN A 122 35.82 -6.70 -13.87
CA ASN A 122 36.47 -5.93 -12.80
C ASN A 122 36.66 -4.44 -13.14
N ASP A 123 36.35 -4.01 -14.37
CA ASP A 123 36.59 -2.62 -14.80
C ASP A 123 35.55 -1.65 -14.23
N GLU A 124 35.98 -0.44 -13.88
CA GLU A 124 35.26 0.65 -13.15
C GLU A 124 34.03 1.25 -13.87
N THR A 125 33.31 0.46 -14.67
CA THR A 125 32.12 0.88 -15.43
C THR A 125 30.88 1.19 -14.57
N GLY A 126 30.99 1.12 -13.24
CA GLY A 126 29.92 1.34 -12.29
C GLY A 126 29.38 0.03 -11.71
N ASN A 127 28.07 -0.20 -11.83
CA ASN A 127 27.43 -1.41 -11.29
C ASN A 127 27.66 -2.62 -12.22
N LEU A 128 28.23 -3.71 -11.69
CA LEU A 128 28.53 -4.95 -12.44
C LEU A 128 27.35 -5.46 -13.28
N LEU A 129 26.12 -5.41 -12.75
CA LEU A 129 24.93 -5.91 -13.44
C LEU A 129 24.55 -5.05 -14.67
N LYS A 130 25.10 -3.84 -14.79
CA LYS A 130 24.92 -2.97 -15.96
C LYS A 130 25.97 -3.23 -17.04
N ASN A 131 27.02 -4.00 -16.75
CA ASN A 131 28.05 -4.30 -17.73
C ASN A 131 27.45 -5.18 -18.84
N PRO A 132 27.53 -4.77 -20.13
CA PRO A 132 26.95 -5.53 -21.23
C PRO A 132 27.49 -6.95 -21.36
N THR A 133 28.73 -7.23 -20.92
CA THR A 133 29.34 -8.56 -20.95
C THR A 133 28.97 -9.43 -19.75
N PHE A 134 28.24 -8.88 -18.76
CA PHE A 134 27.84 -9.64 -17.57
C PHE A 134 26.90 -10.80 -17.91
N ASN A 135 25.98 -10.60 -18.86
CA ASN A 135 25.06 -11.67 -19.30
C ASN A 135 25.80 -12.83 -19.99
N THR A 136 26.90 -12.53 -20.69
CA THR A 136 27.80 -13.53 -21.27
C THR A 136 28.43 -14.38 -20.15
N TRP A 137 28.90 -13.74 -19.08
CA TRP A 137 29.42 -14.47 -17.92
C TRP A 137 28.35 -15.29 -17.19
N VAL A 138 27.15 -14.74 -17.00
CA VAL A 138 26.01 -15.48 -16.42
C VAL A 138 25.77 -16.76 -17.21
N SER A 139 25.71 -16.67 -18.54
CA SER A 139 25.52 -17.83 -19.43
C SER A 139 26.64 -18.88 -19.28
N CYS A 140 27.88 -18.44 -19.02
CA CYS A 140 29.01 -19.34 -18.79
C CYS A 140 28.91 -20.09 -17.46
N VAL A 141 28.37 -19.47 -16.39
CA VAL A 141 28.32 -20.08 -15.06
C VAL A 141 27.04 -20.86 -14.79
N THR A 142 25.96 -20.58 -15.52
CA THR A 142 24.65 -21.22 -15.34
C THR A 142 24.39 -22.35 -16.35
N ASN A 143 25.37 -23.20 -16.66
CA ASN A 143 25.22 -24.35 -17.58
C ASN A 143 23.93 -25.16 -17.32
N ALA A 144 23.48 -25.93 -18.32
CA ALA A 144 22.18 -26.61 -18.45
C ALA A 144 21.78 -27.64 -17.36
N ASP A 145 22.29 -27.54 -16.14
CA ASP A 145 21.82 -28.26 -14.97
C ASP A 145 20.50 -27.70 -14.43
N LYS A 146 19.80 -28.51 -13.63
CA LYS A 146 18.46 -28.23 -13.10
C LYS A 146 18.44 -27.18 -11.96
N GLU A 147 19.58 -26.55 -11.67
CA GLU A 147 19.69 -25.56 -10.59
C GLU A 147 19.16 -24.20 -11.03
N ASN A 148 18.69 -23.41 -10.06
CA ASN A 148 18.23 -22.07 -10.35
C ASN A 148 19.43 -21.18 -10.74
N PRO A 149 19.43 -20.56 -11.94
CA PRO A 149 20.56 -19.76 -12.43
C PRO A 149 20.92 -18.61 -11.50
N TYR A 150 19.96 -18.04 -10.78
CA TYR A 150 20.19 -16.94 -9.84
C TYR A 150 20.89 -17.40 -8.56
N ASP A 151 20.59 -18.62 -8.08
CA ASP A 151 21.29 -19.19 -6.91
C ASP A 151 22.77 -19.44 -7.26
N VAL A 152 23.07 -19.93 -8.47
CA VAL A 152 24.44 -20.16 -8.97
C VAL A 152 25.20 -18.84 -9.14
N VAL A 153 24.60 -17.86 -9.83
CA VAL A 153 25.20 -16.53 -10.01
C VAL A 153 25.48 -15.87 -8.67
N PHE A 154 24.52 -15.88 -7.75
CA PHE A 154 24.70 -15.31 -6.42
C PHE A 154 25.87 -15.97 -5.69
N ALA A 155 25.90 -17.31 -5.63
CA ALA A 155 26.97 -18.05 -4.97
C ALA A 155 28.36 -17.71 -5.54
N LYS A 156 28.46 -17.52 -6.87
CA LYS A 156 29.71 -17.09 -7.52
C LYS A 156 30.08 -15.65 -7.18
N LEU A 157 29.12 -14.73 -7.10
CA LEU A 157 29.39 -13.34 -6.71
C LEU A 157 29.76 -13.23 -5.22
N SER A 158 29.19 -14.06 -4.34
CA SER A 158 29.50 -14.09 -2.90
C SER A 158 30.95 -14.51 -2.59
N THR A 159 31.69 -15.05 -3.57
CA THR A 159 33.15 -15.28 -3.40
C THR A 159 33.98 -14.01 -3.57
N ARG A 160 33.36 -12.90 -4.00
CA ARG A 160 34.02 -11.62 -4.32
C ARG A 160 33.50 -10.45 -3.51
N TYR A 161 32.20 -10.45 -3.24
CA TYR A 161 31.53 -9.40 -2.47
C TYR A 161 31.14 -9.95 -1.11
N ASP A 162 31.45 -9.19 -0.06
CA ASP A 162 30.82 -9.41 1.25
C ASP A 162 29.32 -9.09 1.20
N ASP A 163 28.61 -9.36 2.29
CA ASP A 163 27.15 -9.19 2.31
C ASP A 163 26.71 -7.72 2.13
N GLU A 164 27.51 -6.75 2.60
CA GLU A 164 27.17 -5.34 2.53
C GLU A 164 27.34 -4.82 1.09
N ASP A 165 28.45 -5.16 0.45
CA ASP A 165 28.73 -4.79 -0.93
C ASP A 165 27.83 -5.55 -1.91
N MET A 166 27.52 -6.82 -1.63
CA MET A 166 26.51 -7.59 -2.37
C MET A 166 25.14 -6.93 -2.30
N PHE A 167 24.71 -6.51 -1.10
CA PHE A 167 23.47 -5.78 -0.93
C PHE A 167 23.46 -4.48 -1.72
N LYS A 168 24.51 -3.64 -1.62
CA LYS A 168 24.61 -2.37 -2.37
C LYS A 168 24.56 -2.61 -3.88
N LEU A 169 25.21 -3.66 -4.36
CA LEU A 169 25.22 -4.04 -5.77
C LEU A 169 23.81 -4.37 -6.26
N ILE A 170 23.11 -5.27 -5.57
CA ILE A 170 21.75 -5.71 -5.93
C ILE A 170 20.74 -4.57 -5.75
N PHE A 171 20.79 -3.86 -4.63
CA PHE A 171 19.86 -2.77 -4.31
C PHE A 171 19.96 -1.65 -5.34
N SER A 172 21.18 -1.23 -5.71
CA SER A 172 21.36 -0.18 -6.74
C SER A 172 20.89 -0.63 -8.12
N ALA A 173 21.07 -1.91 -8.46
CA ALA A 173 20.59 -2.48 -9.71
C ALA A 173 19.06 -2.59 -9.76
N LYS A 174 18.37 -2.73 -8.62
CA LYS A 174 16.91 -2.65 -8.53
C LYS A 174 16.35 -1.23 -8.78
N GLN A 175 17.18 -0.19 -8.67
CA GLN A 175 16.74 1.19 -8.97
C GLN A 175 16.79 1.53 -10.46
N ASP A 176 17.35 0.65 -11.29
CA ASP A 176 17.45 0.82 -12.74
C ASP A 176 16.52 -0.14 -13.46
N SER A 177 15.68 0.39 -14.37
CA SER A 177 14.66 -0.40 -15.06
C SER A 177 15.21 -1.52 -15.95
N LYS A 178 16.45 -1.39 -16.46
CA LYS A 178 17.09 -2.41 -17.30
C LYS A 178 17.57 -3.60 -16.49
N THR A 179 18.04 -3.35 -15.26
CA THR A 179 18.59 -4.39 -14.39
C THR A 179 17.61 -4.88 -13.33
N TYR A 180 16.46 -4.22 -13.16
CA TYR A 180 15.46 -4.53 -12.13
C TYR A 180 15.08 -6.02 -12.06
N ALA A 181 14.71 -6.62 -13.19
CA ALA A 181 14.22 -8.00 -13.20
C ALA A 181 15.30 -8.99 -12.74
N PHE A 182 16.54 -8.80 -13.21
CA PHE A 182 17.67 -9.65 -12.83
C PHE A 182 18.03 -9.44 -11.35
N ALA A 183 18.16 -8.19 -10.90
CA ALA A 183 18.50 -7.86 -9.52
C ALA A 183 17.43 -8.32 -8.52
N LYS A 184 16.14 -8.21 -8.87
CA LYS A 184 15.03 -8.75 -8.08
C LYS A 184 15.17 -10.26 -7.88
N ASN A 185 15.59 -10.99 -8.91
CA ASN A 185 15.76 -12.44 -8.82
C ASN A 185 17.01 -12.84 -8.01
N LEU A 186 18.03 -11.99 -7.89
CA LEU A 186 19.18 -12.19 -6.99
C LEU A 186 18.87 -11.90 -5.51
N GLU A 187 17.82 -11.12 -5.21
CA GLU A 187 17.45 -10.80 -3.83
C GLU A 187 17.05 -12.05 -3.04
N LEU A 188 16.33 -13.01 -3.65
CA LEU A 188 15.95 -14.23 -2.96
C LEU A 188 17.16 -15.09 -2.53
N PRO A 189 18.13 -15.42 -3.40
CA PRO A 189 19.40 -16.03 -3.00
C PRO A 189 20.12 -15.27 -1.87
N GLN A 190 20.10 -13.92 -1.90
CA GLN A 190 20.68 -13.09 -0.84
C GLN A 190 19.99 -13.31 0.51
N LEU A 191 18.66 -13.27 0.55
CA LEU A 191 17.88 -13.53 1.76
C LEU A 191 18.12 -14.94 2.31
N LYS A 192 18.20 -15.95 1.42
CA LYS A 192 18.51 -17.33 1.79
C LYS A 192 19.92 -17.46 2.36
N ALA A 193 20.90 -16.77 1.78
CA ALA A 193 22.28 -16.79 2.26
C ALA A 193 22.38 -16.21 3.67
N TRP A 194 21.77 -15.05 3.92
CA TRP A 194 21.71 -14.47 5.27
C TRP A 194 21.03 -15.40 6.29
N ALA A 195 19.95 -16.08 5.88
CA ALA A 195 19.25 -17.02 6.74
C ALA A 195 20.07 -18.29 7.03
N ARG A 196 20.80 -18.80 6.03
CA ARG A 196 21.71 -19.96 6.18
C ARG A 196 22.88 -19.64 7.09
N ASP A 197 23.36 -18.40 7.05
CA ASP A 197 24.47 -17.93 7.86
C ASP A 197 23.99 -17.45 9.26
N ASP A 198 22.75 -17.81 9.65
CA ASP A 198 22.11 -17.55 10.94
C ASP A 198 22.11 -16.07 11.38
N LYS A 199 22.09 -15.13 10.42
CA LYS A 199 22.09 -13.69 10.75
C LYS A 199 20.83 -13.31 11.51
N SER A 200 20.97 -12.60 12.62
CA SER A 200 19.79 -12.10 13.32
C SER A 200 19.11 -10.97 12.53
N PRO A 201 17.80 -10.73 12.71
CA PRO A 201 17.15 -9.53 12.17
C PRO A 201 17.89 -8.24 12.54
N SER A 202 18.49 -8.14 13.73
CA SER A 202 19.25 -6.96 14.15
C SER A 202 20.54 -6.78 13.35
N ASP A 203 21.22 -7.88 13.01
CA ASP A 203 22.43 -7.82 12.19
C ASP A 203 22.11 -7.38 10.77
N VAL A 204 21.04 -7.92 10.17
CA VAL A 204 20.58 -7.48 8.85
C VAL A 204 20.07 -6.04 8.90
N PHE A 205 19.44 -5.61 9.99
CA PHE A 205 19.03 -4.21 10.16
C PHE A 205 20.24 -3.26 10.09
N LYS A 206 21.35 -3.65 10.75
CA LYS A 206 22.62 -2.92 10.74
C LYS A 206 23.31 -2.93 9.37
N LEU A 207 23.34 -4.10 8.73
CA LEU A 207 23.89 -4.29 7.38
C LEU A 207 23.21 -3.38 6.37
N LEU A 208 21.88 -3.25 6.46
CA LEU A 208 21.09 -2.38 5.61
C LEU A 208 21.24 -0.88 5.97
N SER A 209 22.02 -0.55 7.01
CA SER A 209 22.18 0.81 7.52
C SER A 209 20.86 1.47 7.94
N LEU A 210 19.85 0.71 8.38
CA LEU A 210 18.56 1.26 8.82
C LEU A 210 18.68 2.03 10.14
N GLN A 211 19.76 1.80 10.90
CA GLN A 211 20.08 2.49 12.16
C GLN A 211 20.35 3.97 12.02
N VAL A 212 20.74 4.44 10.83
CA VAL A 212 21.10 5.84 10.60
C VAL A 212 19.90 6.67 10.13
N GLU A 213 18.78 6.01 9.84
CA GLU A 213 17.54 6.68 9.43
C GLU A 213 16.76 7.10 10.68
N GLU A 214 16.38 8.37 10.77
CA GLU A 214 15.75 8.94 11.96
C GLU A 214 14.24 9.13 11.79
N GLY A 215 13.51 8.91 12.88
CA GLY A 215 12.07 9.17 12.94
C GLY A 215 11.32 8.42 11.84
N ILE A 216 10.36 9.09 11.20
CA ILE A 216 9.48 8.45 10.21
C ILE A 216 10.20 8.10 8.90
N ASP A 217 11.41 8.61 8.65
CA ASP A 217 12.17 8.31 7.42
C ASP A 217 12.54 6.84 7.34
N LEU A 218 12.81 6.22 8.50
CA LEU A 218 13.04 4.79 8.63
C LEU A 218 11.86 3.97 8.08
N LEU A 219 10.63 4.38 8.41
CA LEU A 219 9.42 3.68 7.99
C LEU A 219 9.09 3.87 6.50
N LYS A 220 9.76 4.83 5.83
CA LYS A 220 9.61 5.13 4.40
C LYS A 220 10.70 4.48 3.55
N SER A 221 11.74 3.93 4.17
CA SER A 221 12.92 3.45 3.46
C SER A 221 12.65 2.19 2.64
N ASP A 222 13.12 2.19 1.40
CA ASP A 222 13.11 1.00 0.55
C ASP A 222 13.98 -0.13 1.12
N LYS A 223 14.98 0.21 1.94
CA LYS A 223 15.81 -0.80 2.62
C LYS A 223 15.02 -1.54 3.68
N LEU A 224 14.04 -0.88 4.32
CA LEU A 224 13.15 -1.52 5.30
C LEU A 224 12.32 -2.62 4.62
N ARG A 225 11.97 -2.46 3.34
CA ARG A 225 11.26 -3.51 2.58
C ARG A 225 12.09 -4.77 2.41
N VAL A 226 13.40 -4.63 2.20
CA VAL A 226 14.34 -5.76 2.11
C VAL A 226 14.47 -6.43 3.47
N TRP A 227 14.56 -5.64 4.54
CA TRP A 227 14.58 -6.16 5.91
C TRP A 227 13.30 -6.92 6.27
N VAL A 228 12.13 -6.40 5.92
CA VAL A 228 10.83 -7.07 6.12
C VAL A 228 10.81 -8.41 5.38
N ALA A 229 11.21 -8.44 4.10
CA ALA A 229 11.29 -9.67 3.33
C ALA A 229 12.26 -10.70 3.96
N TYR A 230 13.36 -10.23 4.57
CA TYR A 230 14.26 -11.10 5.32
C TYR A 230 13.57 -11.73 6.55
N VAL A 231 12.85 -10.93 7.33
CA VAL A 231 12.14 -11.45 8.52
C VAL A 231 11.03 -12.44 8.12
N GLU A 232 10.35 -12.21 6.99
CA GLU A 232 9.39 -13.16 6.40
C GLU A 232 10.09 -14.45 5.94
N GLN A 233 11.29 -14.36 5.37
CA GLN A 233 12.12 -15.52 5.00
C GLN A 233 12.48 -16.38 6.22
N LEU A 234 12.63 -15.76 7.39
CA LEU A 234 12.79 -16.44 8.69
C LEU A 234 11.46 -16.96 9.28
N LYS A 235 10.33 -16.79 8.57
CA LYS A 235 8.97 -17.15 9.00
C LYS A 235 8.54 -16.49 10.33
N LYS A 236 9.03 -15.28 10.57
CA LYS A 236 8.67 -14.46 11.73
C LYS A 236 7.72 -13.34 11.31
N ASN A 237 7.01 -12.76 12.27
CA ASN A 237 6.16 -11.59 12.04
C ASN A 237 7.03 -10.32 11.93
N PRO A 238 7.12 -9.65 10.76
CA PRO A 238 7.98 -8.49 10.58
C PRO A 238 7.60 -7.30 11.44
N ASP A 239 6.31 -7.04 11.67
CA ASP A 239 5.85 -5.89 12.44
C ASP A 239 6.23 -6.02 13.92
N GLU A 240 6.14 -7.24 14.47
CA GLU A 240 6.54 -7.54 15.85
C GLU A 240 8.06 -7.41 16.04
N VAL A 241 8.84 -8.00 15.12
CA VAL A 241 10.31 -7.91 15.18
C VAL A 241 10.77 -6.46 14.97
N LEU A 242 10.13 -5.71 14.07
CA LEU A 242 10.46 -4.30 13.82
C LEU A 242 10.17 -3.45 15.05
N LEU A 243 9.02 -3.67 15.70
CA LEU A 243 8.69 -2.97 16.93
C LEU A 243 9.75 -3.20 18.02
N ASN A 244 10.24 -4.43 18.15
CA ASN A 244 11.31 -4.75 19.10
C ASN A 244 12.63 -4.05 18.74
N GLU A 245 13.02 -4.02 17.46
CA GLU A 245 14.21 -3.26 17.00
C GLU A 245 14.07 -1.76 17.28
N LEU A 246 12.87 -1.20 17.13
CA LEU A 246 12.60 0.20 17.44
C LEU A 246 12.63 0.49 18.95
N LYS A 247 12.12 -0.42 19.79
CA LYS A 247 12.19 -0.30 21.26
C LYS A 247 13.62 -0.32 21.81
N LEU A 248 14.59 -0.90 21.09
CA LEU A 248 16.01 -0.82 21.46
C LEU A 248 16.61 0.57 21.23
N ARG A 249 15.97 1.40 20.40
CA ARG A 249 16.49 2.71 19.96
C ARG A 249 15.73 3.89 20.57
N TYR A 250 14.44 3.71 20.75
CA TYR A 250 13.52 4.74 21.21
C TYR A 250 12.93 4.32 22.55
N ASN A 251 12.88 5.26 23.50
CA ASN A 251 12.01 5.10 24.66
C ASN A 251 10.54 5.10 24.21
N ASP A 252 9.64 4.63 25.08
CA ASP A 252 8.22 4.47 24.72
C ASP A 252 7.57 5.78 24.25
N GLU A 253 7.94 6.93 24.83
CA GLU A 253 7.45 8.25 24.44
C GLU A 253 7.82 8.60 22.99
N ASN A 254 9.10 8.50 22.65
CA ASN A 254 9.60 8.85 21.32
C ASN A 254 9.08 7.87 20.28
N LEU A 255 8.97 6.58 20.63
CA LEU A 255 8.40 5.57 19.76
C LEU A 255 6.91 5.84 19.49
N ALA A 256 6.12 6.09 20.54
CA ALA A 256 4.70 6.41 20.40
C ALA A 256 4.49 7.67 19.57
N SER A 257 5.32 8.69 19.78
CA SER A 257 5.27 9.96 19.01
C SER A 257 5.65 9.74 17.55
N MET A 258 6.71 8.98 17.27
CA MET A 258 7.11 8.60 15.92
C MET A 258 5.99 7.88 15.17
N LEU A 259 5.33 6.90 15.82
CA LEU A 259 4.22 6.16 15.23
C LEU A 259 2.98 7.04 15.03
N ALA A 260 2.64 7.90 15.99
CA ALA A 260 1.56 8.87 15.85
C ALA A 260 1.79 9.82 14.65
N MET A 261 3.01 10.33 14.49
CA MET A 261 3.38 11.18 13.36
C MET A 261 3.36 10.43 12.03
N SER A 262 3.84 9.18 11.98
CA SER A 262 3.86 8.38 10.75
C SER A 262 2.46 8.18 10.14
N LYS A 263 1.42 8.13 10.97
CA LYS A 263 0.02 8.03 10.53
C LYS A 263 -0.49 9.27 9.77
N THR A 264 0.20 10.39 9.92
CA THR A 264 -0.11 11.64 9.22
C THR A 264 0.59 11.78 7.87
N ASP A 265 1.61 10.96 7.61
CA ASP A 265 2.36 10.94 6.37
C ASP A 265 1.89 9.82 5.43
N TYR A 266 1.69 10.13 4.16
CA TYR A 266 1.08 9.20 3.20
C TYR A 266 1.88 7.90 3.01
N ASN A 267 3.22 7.98 2.98
CA ASN A 267 4.08 6.84 2.67
C ASN A 267 4.32 5.91 3.87
N SER A 268 4.30 6.47 5.08
CA SER A 268 4.52 5.71 6.32
C SER A 268 3.22 5.34 7.05
N LYS A 269 2.07 5.88 6.67
CA LYS A 269 0.79 5.68 7.37
C LYS A 269 0.45 4.21 7.63
N GLN A 270 0.49 3.37 6.60
CA GLN A 270 0.09 1.96 6.74
C GLN A 270 1.01 1.19 7.69
N THR A 271 2.32 1.43 7.60
CA THR A 271 3.31 0.83 8.53
C THR A 271 3.11 1.38 9.94
N GLY A 272 2.87 2.69 10.07
CA GLY A 272 2.55 3.36 11.32
C GLY A 272 1.34 2.78 12.04
N GLU A 273 0.22 2.58 11.33
CA GLU A 273 -1.02 2.00 11.88
C GLU A 273 -0.83 0.56 12.38
N ARG A 274 -0.06 -0.25 11.63
CA ARG A 274 0.26 -1.62 12.04
C ARG A 274 1.13 -1.63 13.29
N LEU A 275 2.26 -0.92 13.28
CA LEU A 275 3.18 -0.85 14.42
C LEU A 275 2.52 -0.24 15.67
N GLU A 276 1.70 0.80 15.51
CA GLU A 276 0.94 1.38 16.62
C GLU A 276 -0.02 0.36 17.23
N SER A 277 -0.66 -0.46 16.40
CA SER A 277 -1.54 -1.52 16.89
C SER A 277 -0.78 -2.57 17.71
N PHE A 278 0.41 -2.99 17.29
CA PHE A 278 1.27 -3.87 18.08
C PHE A 278 1.75 -3.20 19.37
N LEU A 279 2.15 -1.93 19.32
CA LEU A 279 2.59 -1.19 20.51
C LEU A 279 1.47 -1.07 21.54
N GLN A 280 0.25 -0.76 21.11
CA GLN A 280 -0.90 -0.70 21.99
C GLN A 280 -1.27 -2.07 22.58
N ASN A 281 -1.15 -3.15 21.81
CA ASN A 281 -1.38 -4.49 22.34
C ASN A 281 -0.33 -4.88 23.39
N ASN A 282 0.93 -4.48 23.20
CA ASN A 282 1.97 -4.64 24.22
C ASN A 282 1.62 -3.85 25.50
N TRP A 283 1.19 -2.60 25.38
CA TRP A 283 0.75 -1.82 26.54
C TRP A 283 -0.44 -2.43 27.27
N ILE A 284 -1.39 -3.04 26.54
CA ILE A 284 -2.51 -3.79 27.13
C ILE A 284 -2.00 -5.01 27.88
N GLY A 285 -1.06 -5.77 27.29
CA GLY A 285 -0.44 -6.93 27.95
C GLY A 285 0.42 -6.57 29.16
N GLU A 286 0.88 -5.32 29.24
CA GLU A 286 1.57 -4.73 30.39
C GLU A 286 0.60 -4.06 31.39
N ASP A 287 -0.71 -4.26 31.24
CA ASP A 287 -1.79 -3.69 32.06
C ASP A 287 -1.76 -2.15 32.18
N LYS A 288 -1.21 -1.45 31.17
CA LYS A 288 -1.17 0.03 31.20
C LYS A 288 -2.57 0.60 31.07
N THR A 289 -2.95 1.45 32.01
CA THR A 289 -4.23 2.16 31.94
C THR A 289 -4.22 3.27 30.87
N ALA A 290 -5.38 3.76 30.49
CA ALA A 290 -5.50 4.96 29.67
C ALA A 290 -4.75 6.16 30.27
N GLN A 291 -4.72 6.29 31.60
CA GLN A 291 -4.01 7.35 32.31
C GLN A 291 -2.49 7.19 32.22
N ASP A 292 -1.98 5.96 32.26
CA ASP A 292 -0.55 5.68 32.12
C ASP A 292 -0.07 6.02 30.71
N VAL A 293 -0.82 5.60 29.68
CA VAL A 293 -0.50 5.92 28.29
C VAL A 293 -0.62 7.43 28.02
N PHE A 294 -1.59 8.12 28.66
CA PHE A 294 -1.69 9.58 28.56
C PHE A 294 -0.40 10.28 28.99
N LYS A 295 0.13 9.88 30.17
CA LYS A 295 1.37 10.43 30.75
C LYS A 295 2.61 10.01 29.96
N LEU A 296 2.66 8.76 29.51
CA LEU A 296 3.76 8.22 28.71
C LEU A 296 3.92 9.01 27.41
N MET A 297 2.82 9.36 26.76
CA MET A 297 2.81 10.18 25.54
C MET A 297 2.91 11.69 25.81
N LYS A 298 3.01 12.10 27.08
CA LYS A 298 3.11 13.49 27.54
C LYS A 298 2.08 14.44 26.94
N LEU A 299 0.86 13.96 26.78
CA LEU A 299 -0.24 14.71 26.16
C LEU A 299 -0.59 15.99 26.91
N GLU A 300 -0.21 16.12 28.18
CA GLU A 300 -0.35 17.37 28.93
C GLU A 300 0.44 18.54 28.33
N ARG A 301 1.53 18.26 27.59
CA ARG A 301 2.37 19.27 26.95
C ARG A 301 1.72 19.91 25.72
N GLU A 302 0.74 19.24 25.13
CA GLU A 302 -0.02 19.76 23.98
C GLU A 302 -0.92 20.94 24.37
N GLY A 303 -1.24 21.08 25.66
CA GLY A 303 -2.06 22.17 26.18
C GLY A 303 -3.38 22.29 25.45
N ASP A 304 -3.70 23.51 24.99
CA ASP A 304 -4.99 23.82 24.36
C ASP A 304 -5.14 23.20 22.96
N ALA A 305 -4.04 22.75 22.34
CA ALA A 305 -4.02 22.13 21.02
C ALA A 305 -4.25 20.61 21.05
N ILE A 306 -4.44 20.02 22.24
CA ILE A 306 -4.49 18.56 22.44
C ILE A 306 -5.41 17.84 21.46
N PHE A 307 -6.64 18.31 21.25
CA PHE A 307 -7.62 17.63 20.39
C PHE A 307 -7.26 17.62 18.90
N THR A 308 -6.29 18.43 18.48
CA THR A 308 -5.77 18.46 17.10
C THR A 308 -4.43 17.75 16.95
N SER A 309 -3.83 17.30 18.05
CA SER A 309 -2.52 16.66 18.07
C SER A 309 -2.58 15.25 17.46
N PRO A 310 -1.57 14.81 16.69
CA PRO A 310 -1.45 13.41 16.27
C PRO A 310 -1.43 12.45 17.46
N MET A 311 -0.81 12.85 18.58
CA MET A 311 -0.71 12.07 19.80
C MET A 311 -2.10 11.82 20.41
N TRP A 312 -3.00 12.80 20.32
CA TRP A 312 -4.39 12.64 20.78
C TRP A 312 -5.11 11.56 20.00
N SER A 313 -4.94 11.49 18.69
CA SER A 313 -5.56 10.46 17.85
C SER A 313 -5.14 9.05 18.29
N SER A 314 -3.84 8.87 18.55
CA SER A 314 -3.27 7.62 19.06
C SER A 314 -3.80 7.25 20.44
N TRP A 315 -3.81 8.21 21.37
CA TRP A 315 -4.31 7.97 22.73
C TRP A 315 -5.81 7.71 22.76
N ASN A 316 -6.62 8.50 22.06
CA ASN A 316 -8.06 8.26 21.92
C ASN A 316 -8.32 6.85 21.37
N SER A 317 -7.56 6.40 20.36
CA SER A 317 -7.68 5.03 19.87
C SER A 317 -7.32 3.99 20.93
N TYR A 318 -6.34 4.25 21.79
CA TYR A 318 -6.01 3.37 22.91
C TYR A 318 -7.15 3.31 23.95
N VAL A 319 -7.71 4.46 24.34
CA VAL A 319 -8.84 4.52 25.29
C VAL A 319 -10.03 3.70 24.78
N LEU A 320 -10.34 3.79 23.48
CA LEU A 320 -11.40 2.99 22.87
C LEU A 320 -11.16 1.47 22.97
N LYS A 321 -9.89 1.01 23.03
CA LYS A 321 -9.54 -0.40 23.20
C LYS A 321 -9.67 -0.87 24.66
N VAL A 322 -9.24 -0.05 25.62
CA VAL A 322 -9.16 -0.44 27.04
C VAL A 322 -10.42 -0.11 27.84
N SER A 323 -11.19 0.92 27.46
CA SER A 323 -12.37 1.39 28.19
C SER A 323 -13.67 1.11 27.44
N LYS A 324 -13.96 -0.17 27.13
CA LYS A 324 -15.05 -0.55 26.19
C LYS A 324 -16.45 -0.10 26.62
N ASP A 325 -16.73 -0.04 27.91
CA ASP A 325 -18.08 0.29 28.42
C ASP A 325 -18.42 1.77 28.17
N ASN A 326 -17.55 2.65 28.66
CA ASN A 326 -17.65 4.09 28.43
C ASN A 326 -16.28 4.76 28.19
N PRO A 327 -15.80 4.77 26.94
CA PRO A 327 -14.56 5.44 26.60
C PRO A 327 -14.63 6.96 26.82
N ASP A 328 -15.77 7.58 26.55
CA ASP A 328 -15.95 9.03 26.63
C ASP A 328 -15.80 9.52 28.08
N GLU A 329 -16.39 8.81 29.04
CA GLU A 329 -16.24 9.10 30.48
C GLU A 329 -14.82 8.86 30.96
N SER A 330 -14.16 7.78 30.50
CA SER A 330 -12.75 7.55 30.81
C SER A 330 -11.87 8.72 30.32
N MET A 331 -12.10 9.18 29.09
CA MET A 331 -11.39 10.35 28.56
C MET A 331 -11.69 11.61 29.38
N TYR A 332 -12.96 11.87 29.68
CA TYR A 332 -13.38 13.03 30.47
C TYR A 332 -12.71 13.05 31.85
N LEU A 333 -12.72 11.93 32.58
CA LEU A 333 -12.13 11.86 33.92
C LEU A 333 -10.62 12.10 33.91
N ILE A 334 -9.90 11.53 32.93
CA ILE A 334 -8.46 11.73 32.77
C ILE A 334 -8.15 13.19 32.44
N LEU A 335 -8.87 13.77 31.47
CA LEU A 335 -8.70 15.19 31.11
C LEU A 335 -9.07 16.12 32.27
N LYS A 336 -10.12 15.81 33.02
CA LYS A 336 -10.56 16.58 34.20
C LYS A 336 -9.50 16.53 35.28
N SER A 337 -8.93 15.35 35.55
CA SER A 337 -7.84 15.18 36.50
C SER A 337 -6.59 15.96 36.10
N GLN A 338 -6.28 16.03 34.80
CA GLN A 338 -5.06 16.68 34.30
C GLN A 338 -5.16 18.20 34.20
N PHE A 339 -6.27 18.71 33.66
CA PHE A 339 -6.41 20.14 33.34
C PHE A 339 -7.26 20.90 34.36
N GLY A 340 -8.01 20.20 35.21
CA GLY A 340 -9.04 20.81 36.05
C GLY A 340 -10.32 21.10 35.27
N GLU A 341 -11.45 21.20 35.99
CA GLU A 341 -12.78 21.27 35.38
C GLU A 341 -13.01 22.54 34.54
N GLU A 342 -12.69 23.72 35.08
CA GLU A 342 -12.92 25.00 34.40
C GLU A 342 -12.07 25.16 33.13
N LYS A 343 -10.80 24.76 33.20
CA LYS A 343 -9.93 24.78 32.03
C LYS A 343 -10.41 23.78 30.98
N LEU A 344 -10.80 22.57 31.38
CA LEU A 344 -11.33 21.58 30.46
C LEU A 344 -12.61 22.05 29.77
N LYS A 345 -13.54 22.68 30.50
CA LYS A 345 -14.75 23.30 29.92
C LYS A 345 -14.39 24.34 28.85
N THR A 346 -13.38 25.17 29.12
CA THR A 346 -12.86 26.16 28.15
C THR A 346 -12.27 25.49 26.90
N MET A 347 -11.43 24.47 27.08
CA MET A 347 -10.82 23.72 25.97
C MET A 347 -11.87 23.02 25.10
N ILE A 348 -12.89 22.40 25.72
CA ILE A 348 -14.02 21.78 25.00
C ILE A 348 -14.80 22.84 24.23
N GLY A 349 -15.07 24.00 24.85
CA GLY A 349 -15.73 25.13 24.18
C GLY A 349 -15.00 25.55 22.89
N ALA A 350 -13.69 25.76 22.96
CA ALA A 350 -12.88 26.07 21.77
C ALA A 350 -12.90 24.94 20.73
N ALA A 351 -12.83 23.68 21.18
CA ALA A 351 -12.86 22.52 20.29
C ALA A 351 -14.20 22.33 19.56
N LYS A 352 -15.32 22.84 20.10
CA LYS A 352 -16.63 22.81 19.43
C LYS A 352 -16.74 23.76 18.23
N GLU A 353 -15.93 24.81 18.20
CA GLU A 353 -15.86 25.79 17.11
C GLU A 353 -15.03 25.28 15.92
N ASN A 354 -14.18 24.27 16.13
CA ASN A 354 -13.40 23.65 15.06
C ASN A 354 -14.09 22.38 14.53
N ARG A 355 -14.43 22.39 13.24
CA ARG A 355 -15.12 21.27 12.56
C ARG A 355 -14.42 19.91 12.74
N ARG A 356 -13.08 19.86 12.85
CA ARG A 356 -12.32 18.61 13.02
C ARG A 356 -12.44 18.01 14.42
N THR A 357 -12.55 18.87 15.45
CA THR A 357 -12.59 18.47 16.86
C THR A 357 -14.00 18.51 17.45
N LYS A 358 -14.96 19.04 16.72
CA LYS A 358 -16.35 19.21 17.18
C LYS A 358 -16.97 17.92 17.72
N ASN A 359 -16.79 16.80 17.02
CA ASN A 359 -17.38 15.52 17.42
C ASN A 359 -16.92 15.09 18.83
N ILE A 360 -15.61 15.07 19.07
CA ILE A 360 -15.08 14.70 20.38
C ILE A 360 -15.48 15.72 21.45
N ALA A 361 -15.50 17.01 21.12
CA ALA A 361 -15.90 18.05 22.04
C ALA A 361 -17.38 17.94 22.45
N ASP A 362 -18.26 17.60 21.51
CA ASP A 362 -19.68 17.35 21.80
C ASP A 362 -19.85 16.12 22.71
N LYS A 363 -19.09 15.03 22.50
CA LYS A 363 -19.11 13.85 23.38
C LYS A 363 -18.62 14.15 24.81
N LEU A 364 -17.54 14.91 24.95
CA LEU A 364 -17.02 15.31 26.26
C LEU A 364 -17.95 16.31 26.96
N GLN A 365 -18.66 17.16 26.20
CA GLN A 365 -19.70 18.02 26.74
C GLN A 365 -20.86 17.21 27.34
N GLU A 366 -21.27 16.12 26.70
CA GLU A 366 -22.27 15.20 27.26
C GLU A 366 -21.79 14.54 28.55
N GLU A 367 -20.50 14.20 28.67
CA GLU A 367 -19.94 13.68 29.92
C GLU A 367 -19.91 14.70 31.05
N ILE A 368 -19.68 15.98 30.73
CA ILE A 368 -19.85 17.06 31.71
C ILE A 368 -21.29 17.04 32.24
N TRP A 369 -22.29 17.03 31.36
CA TRP A 369 -23.70 17.00 31.76
C TRP A 369 -24.06 15.77 32.59
N ARG A 370 -23.55 14.58 32.21
CA ARG A 370 -23.73 13.35 32.99
C ARG A 370 -23.10 13.45 34.38
N SER A 371 -21.86 13.95 34.46
CA SER A 371 -21.14 14.09 35.73
C SER A 371 -21.78 15.11 36.68
N GLU A 372 -22.44 16.13 36.13
CA GLU A 372 -23.24 17.12 36.86
C GLU A 372 -24.64 16.59 37.23
N GLY A 373 -25.00 15.36 36.83
CA GLY A 373 -26.30 14.74 37.11
C GLY A 373 -27.46 15.37 36.33
N LYS A 374 -27.20 16.03 35.19
CA LYS A 374 -28.25 16.70 34.41
C LYS A 374 -29.23 15.68 33.84
N SER A 375 -30.51 15.88 34.08
CA SER A 375 -31.58 15.07 33.49
C SER A 375 -31.82 15.43 32.02
N ALA A 376 -32.60 14.60 31.34
CA ALA A 376 -33.11 14.92 30.00
C ALA A 376 -33.84 16.27 29.97
N ASP A 377 -34.62 16.59 31.01
CA ASP A 377 -35.36 17.84 31.12
C ASP A 377 -34.44 19.05 31.35
N ASP A 378 -33.39 18.90 32.18
CA ASP A 378 -32.41 19.96 32.41
C ASP A 378 -31.72 20.36 31.10
N ILE A 379 -31.29 19.39 30.30
CA ILE A 379 -30.63 19.66 29.01
C ILE A 379 -31.62 20.17 27.97
N PHE A 380 -32.87 19.70 28.00
CA PHE A 380 -33.92 20.22 27.13
C PHE A 380 -34.15 21.73 27.34
N LYS A 381 -34.22 22.16 28.61
CA LYS A 381 -34.33 23.56 29.02
C LYS A 381 -33.06 24.35 28.75
N LEU A 382 -31.88 23.78 29.03
CA LEU A 382 -30.58 24.41 28.76
C LEU A 382 -30.42 24.75 27.27
N LEU A 383 -30.86 23.86 26.39
CA LEU A 383 -30.84 24.05 24.94
C LEU A 383 -32.01 24.92 24.42
N LYS A 384 -32.84 25.44 25.34
CA LYS A 384 -34.02 26.28 25.08
C LYS A 384 -35.03 25.65 24.13
N LEU A 385 -35.12 24.32 24.10
CA LEU A 385 -36.01 23.60 23.19
C LEU A 385 -37.49 23.87 23.51
N ASN A 386 -37.80 24.17 24.77
CA ASN A 386 -39.12 24.62 25.23
C ASN A 386 -39.54 25.99 24.68
N GLU A 387 -38.59 26.87 24.32
CA GLU A 387 -38.87 28.24 23.85
C GLU A 387 -38.97 28.33 22.32
N LYS A 388 -38.49 27.32 21.60
CA LYS A 388 -38.23 27.42 20.15
C LYS A 388 -39.45 27.32 19.24
N LYS A 389 -40.66 27.05 19.75
CA LYS A 389 -41.93 26.96 18.98
C LYS A 389 -41.72 26.34 17.58
N GLU A 390 -41.81 27.16 16.51
CA GLU A 390 -41.70 26.76 15.11
C GLU A 390 -40.28 26.32 14.70
N LYS A 391 -39.24 26.76 15.42
CA LYS A 391 -37.83 26.40 15.18
C LYS A 391 -37.38 25.19 16.00
N PHE A 392 -38.31 24.42 16.58
CA PHE A 392 -37.99 23.28 17.42
C PHE A 392 -37.20 22.20 16.67
N PHE A 393 -37.60 21.90 15.42
CA PHE A 393 -36.94 20.95 14.54
C PHE A 393 -35.80 21.59 13.73
N GLU A 394 -35.65 22.91 13.81
CA GLU A 394 -34.61 23.65 13.13
C GLU A 394 -33.32 23.73 13.98
N GLY A 395 -32.21 23.32 13.37
CA GLY A 395 -30.87 23.44 13.94
C GLY A 395 -30.42 22.25 14.79
N PRO A 396 -29.21 22.32 15.35
CA PRO A 396 -28.53 21.15 15.94
C PRO A 396 -29.01 20.77 17.35
N MET A 397 -29.81 21.62 18.00
CA MET A 397 -30.12 21.46 19.43
C MET A 397 -30.96 20.22 19.74
N LEU A 398 -31.95 19.92 18.89
CA LEU A 398 -32.77 18.71 19.06
C LEU A 398 -31.91 17.45 18.92
N SER A 399 -31.03 17.39 17.92
CA SER A 399 -30.10 16.27 17.75
C SER A 399 -29.14 16.12 18.94
N THR A 400 -28.64 17.23 19.50
CA THR A 400 -27.80 17.20 20.70
C THR A 400 -28.56 16.66 21.91
N TRP A 401 -29.80 17.09 22.11
CA TRP A 401 -30.64 16.56 23.20
C TRP A 401 -30.93 15.06 23.02
N ILE A 402 -31.32 14.63 21.82
CA ILE A 402 -31.56 13.21 21.49
C ILE A 402 -30.30 12.37 21.76
N SER A 403 -29.13 12.85 21.32
CA SER A 403 -27.84 12.19 21.57
C SER A 403 -27.60 12.00 23.06
N TYR A 404 -27.77 13.07 23.86
CA TYR A 404 -27.60 13.01 25.30
C TYR A 404 -28.57 12.05 25.99
N VAL A 405 -29.86 12.09 25.64
CA VAL A 405 -30.86 11.18 26.22
C VAL A 405 -30.57 9.73 25.85
N THR A 406 -30.20 9.46 24.60
CA THR A 406 -29.77 8.12 24.16
C THR A 406 -28.58 7.63 24.99
N LYS A 407 -27.63 8.52 25.27
CA LYS A 407 -26.47 8.21 26.11
C LYS A 407 -26.87 7.91 27.55
N LEU A 408 -27.82 8.63 28.14
CA LEU A 408 -28.36 8.33 29.47
C LEU A 408 -29.02 6.95 29.50
N GLU A 409 -29.83 6.59 28.50
CA GLU A 409 -30.50 5.28 28.44
C GLU A 409 -29.51 4.12 28.32
N LYS A 410 -28.42 4.29 27.56
CA LYS A 410 -27.39 3.27 27.38
C LYS A 410 -26.83 2.74 28.72
N PHE A 411 -26.78 3.59 29.75
CA PHE A 411 -26.21 3.25 31.06
C PHE A 411 -27.24 2.90 32.13
N LYS A 412 -28.53 2.81 31.78
CA LYS A 412 -29.57 2.34 32.71
C LYS A 412 -29.59 0.82 32.75
N VAL A 413 -29.94 0.27 33.92
CA VAL A 413 -30.18 -1.18 34.10
C VAL A 413 -31.30 -1.66 33.17
N ASN A 414 -32.36 -0.86 33.03
CA ASN A 414 -33.49 -1.11 32.13
C ASN A 414 -33.66 0.10 31.19
N PRO A 415 -32.98 0.12 30.03
CA PRO A 415 -33.13 1.17 29.04
C PRO A 415 -34.56 1.19 28.47
N ASN A 416 -35.13 2.39 28.31
CA ASN A 416 -36.40 2.58 27.64
C ASN A 416 -36.15 3.11 26.21
N GLU A 417 -36.38 2.25 25.20
CA GLU A 417 -36.24 2.60 23.78
C GLU A 417 -37.08 3.84 23.40
N PHE A 418 -38.23 4.04 24.05
CA PHE A 418 -39.18 5.09 23.71
C PHE A 418 -39.09 6.32 24.63
N VAL A 419 -38.04 6.45 25.45
CA VAL A 419 -37.93 7.59 26.39
C VAL A 419 -37.98 8.94 25.67
N ILE A 420 -37.38 9.03 24.48
CA ILE A 420 -37.29 10.28 23.71
C ILE A 420 -38.68 10.66 23.22
N ILE A 421 -39.39 9.73 22.58
CA ILE A 421 -40.71 10.02 22.02
C ILE A 421 -41.74 10.25 23.13
N THR A 422 -41.72 9.44 24.19
CA THR A 422 -42.64 9.61 25.33
C THR A 422 -42.44 10.95 26.03
N TYR A 423 -41.19 11.41 26.14
CA TYR A 423 -40.89 12.76 26.63
C TYR A 423 -41.50 13.82 25.73
N LEU A 424 -41.31 13.74 24.41
CA LEU A 424 -41.86 14.72 23.46
C LEU A 424 -43.40 14.69 23.43
N GLU A 425 -44.02 13.52 23.50
CA GLU A 425 -45.47 13.37 23.56
C GLU A 425 -46.06 14.00 24.81
N LYS A 426 -45.36 13.92 25.94
CA LYS A 426 -45.75 14.63 27.17
C LYS A 426 -45.70 16.16 27.02
N GLN A 427 -44.76 16.68 26.23
CA GLN A 427 -44.59 18.13 26.02
C GLN A 427 -45.57 18.69 24.98
N PHE A 428 -45.78 17.98 23.87
CA PHE A 428 -46.56 18.46 22.72
C PHE A 428 -47.98 17.89 22.65
N GLY A 429 -48.23 16.75 23.28
CA GLY A 429 -49.40 15.90 23.07
C GLY A 429 -49.15 14.87 21.97
N GLU A 430 -49.61 13.64 22.17
CA GLU A 430 -49.34 12.48 21.30
C GLU A 430 -49.79 12.69 19.85
N VAL A 431 -51.07 13.02 19.64
CA VAL A 431 -51.65 13.32 18.31
C VAL A 431 -51.03 14.58 17.69
N LYS A 432 -50.85 15.63 18.50
CA LYS A 432 -50.29 16.90 18.02
C LYS A 432 -48.84 16.74 17.56
N LEU A 433 -48.04 15.95 18.26
CA LEU A 433 -46.67 15.63 17.86
C LEU A 433 -46.64 14.89 16.53
N ALA A 434 -47.53 13.92 16.30
CA ALA A 434 -47.61 13.19 15.05
C ALA A 434 -47.92 14.11 13.86
N HIS A 435 -48.84 15.06 14.05
CA HIS A 435 -49.10 16.11 13.04
C HIS A 435 -47.86 16.95 12.77
N ILE A 436 -47.18 17.42 13.82
CA ILE A 436 -45.99 18.24 13.68
C ILE A 436 -44.90 17.48 12.91
N LEU A 437 -44.56 16.26 13.30
CA LEU A 437 -43.55 15.45 12.62
C LEU A 437 -43.87 15.24 11.14
N THR A 438 -45.15 15.01 10.82
CA THR A 438 -45.61 14.80 9.44
C THR A 438 -45.55 16.09 8.62
N MET A 439 -45.87 17.24 9.22
CA MET A 439 -45.74 18.55 8.58
C MET A 439 -44.27 18.91 8.32
N GLU A 440 -43.40 18.76 9.32
CA GLU A 440 -41.97 19.04 9.22
C GLU A 440 -41.29 18.13 8.18
N LYS A 441 -41.68 16.86 8.09
CA LYS A 441 -41.17 15.93 7.07
C LYS A 441 -41.40 16.42 5.64
N LYS A 442 -42.46 17.20 5.41
CA LYS A 442 -42.78 17.82 4.10
C LYS A 442 -42.01 19.10 3.84
N GLN A 443 -41.48 19.75 4.87
CA GLN A 443 -40.70 20.97 4.72
C GLN A 443 -39.32 20.70 4.11
N ASN A 444 -38.72 21.74 3.54
CA ASN A 444 -37.42 21.64 2.90
C ASN A 444 -36.25 21.77 3.90
N HIS A 445 -36.16 20.84 4.85
CA HIS A 445 -35.02 20.79 5.76
C HIS A 445 -33.77 20.16 5.11
N VAL A 446 -32.62 20.43 5.73
CA VAL A 446 -31.36 19.72 5.45
C VAL A 446 -31.50 18.23 5.77
N ALA A 447 -30.71 17.38 5.09
CA ALA A 447 -30.84 15.93 5.16
C ALA A 447 -30.75 15.35 6.58
N THR A 448 -29.89 15.93 7.44
CA THR A 448 -29.75 15.52 8.84
C THR A 448 -31.02 15.74 9.64
N THR A 449 -31.66 16.91 9.50
CA THR A 449 -32.93 17.21 10.16
C THR A 449 -34.05 16.32 9.65
N LYS A 450 -34.14 16.08 8.34
CA LYS A 450 -35.13 15.14 7.77
C LYS A 450 -35.00 13.74 8.35
N LYS A 451 -33.75 13.29 8.55
CA LYS A 451 -33.48 11.99 9.19
C LYS A 451 -34.00 11.97 10.63
N VAL A 452 -33.67 12.97 11.45
CA VAL A 452 -34.14 13.07 12.84
C VAL A 452 -35.67 13.04 12.91
N ILE A 453 -36.36 13.81 12.07
CA ILE A 453 -37.83 13.82 12.01
C ILE A 453 -38.38 12.44 11.65
N THR A 454 -37.79 11.78 10.65
CA THR A 454 -38.21 10.45 10.21
C THR A 454 -37.98 9.39 11.31
N ASP A 455 -36.84 9.45 11.99
CA ASP A 455 -36.50 8.54 13.09
C ASP A 455 -37.46 8.74 14.28
N LEU A 456 -37.81 9.98 14.63
CA LEU A 456 -38.80 10.28 15.66
C LEU A 456 -40.21 9.79 15.29
N GLN A 457 -40.65 10.00 14.04
CA GLN A 457 -41.95 9.50 13.55
C GLN A 457 -41.99 7.96 13.58
N GLY A 458 -40.90 7.31 13.15
CA GLY A 458 -40.77 5.86 13.21
C GLY A 458 -40.80 5.33 14.65
N MET A 459 -40.13 6.02 15.59
CA MET A 459 -40.16 5.67 17.01
C MET A 459 -41.57 5.80 17.60
N GLN A 460 -42.30 6.86 17.25
CA GLN A 460 -43.70 7.05 17.65
C GLN A 460 -44.58 5.91 17.14
N PHE A 461 -44.49 5.61 15.85
CA PHE A 461 -45.29 4.57 15.23
C PHE A 461 -44.95 3.18 15.76
N LYS A 462 -43.67 2.90 16.01
CA LYS A 462 -43.24 1.67 16.66
C LYS A 462 -43.87 1.54 18.04
N ARG A 463 -43.80 2.58 18.87
CA ARG A 463 -44.41 2.61 20.20
C ARG A 463 -45.92 2.36 20.14
N TRP A 464 -46.63 3.06 19.24
CA TRP A 464 -48.06 2.87 19.03
C TRP A 464 -48.41 1.42 18.69
N MET A 465 -47.66 0.83 17.76
CA MET A 465 -47.85 -0.55 17.34
C MET A 465 -47.55 -1.55 18.47
N THR A 466 -46.44 -1.37 19.21
CA THR A 466 -45.93 -2.39 20.14
C THR A 466 -46.40 -2.24 21.58
N GLU A 467 -46.44 -1.03 22.12
CA GLU A 467 -46.85 -0.78 23.51
C GLU A 467 -48.34 -0.48 23.63
N ALA A 468 -48.87 0.36 22.72
CA ALA A 468 -50.25 0.82 22.81
C ALA A 468 -51.25 -0.09 22.07
N GLY A 469 -50.77 -1.01 21.22
CA GLY A 469 -51.61 -1.91 20.42
C GLY A 469 -52.52 -1.12 19.46
N VAL A 470 -51.99 -0.07 18.87
CA VAL A 470 -52.69 0.79 17.91
C VAL A 470 -52.53 0.19 16.51
N ASP A 471 -53.65 -0.15 15.90
CA ASP A 471 -53.74 -0.45 14.47
C ASP A 471 -54.23 0.79 13.70
N PRO A 472 -54.20 0.77 12.35
CA PRO A 472 -54.66 1.90 11.55
C PRO A 472 -56.09 2.37 11.82
N ASN A 473 -57.02 1.47 12.19
CA ASN A 473 -58.40 1.85 12.53
C ASN A 473 -58.44 2.60 13.87
N ARG A 474 -57.72 2.08 14.87
CA ARG A 474 -57.62 2.73 16.18
C ARG A 474 -56.92 4.07 16.09
N LEU A 475 -55.91 4.20 15.22
CA LEU A 475 -55.27 5.48 14.97
C LEU A 475 -56.25 6.49 14.35
N GLU A 476 -57.08 6.05 13.39
CA GLU A 476 -58.11 6.92 12.80
C GLU A 476 -59.05 7.46 13.89
N LEU A 477 -59.50 6.60 14.82
CA LEU A 477 -60.30 7.03 15.97
C LEU A 477 -59.54 7.98 16.92
N MET A 478 -58.26 7.71 17.20
CA MET A 478 -57.42 8.60 18.03
C MET A 478 -57.26 10.00 17.42
N LEU A 479 -57.25 10.11 16.10
CA LEU A 479 -57.13 11.38 15.38
C LEU A 479 -58.47 12.12 15.26
N LEU A 480 -59.59 11.47 15.60
CA LEU A 480 -60.95 12.02 15.55
C LEU A 480 -61.45 12.58 16.90
N ASP A 481 -60.75 12.33 18.01
CA ASP A 481 -61.23 12.71 19.34
C ASP A 481 -61.04 14.23 19.62
N GLY A 482 -62.17 14.93 19.79
CA GLY A 482 -62.24 16.34 20.16
C GLY A 482 -62.91 17.30 19.15
N THR A 483 -64.21 17.11 18.88
CA THR A 483 -65.18 18.17 18.44
C THR A 483 -65.17 18.71 17.00
N SER A 484 -64.47 18.12 16.03
CA SER A 484 -64.55 18.59 14.64
C SER A 484 -64.78 17.43 13.65
N GLU A 485 -65.97 17.40 13.04
CA GLU A 485 -66.36 16.52 11.92
C GLU A 485 -65.52 16.74 10.63
N LYS A 486 -64.43 17.52 10.69
CA LYS A 486 -63.51 17.73 9.57
C LYS A 486 -62.21 16.99 9.83
N ILE A 487 -61.96 15.97 9.00
CA ILE A 487 -60.63 15.42 8.76
C ILE A 487 -59.73 16.59 8.35
N ILE A 488 -58.81 16.99 9.22
CA ILE A 488 -57.76 17.94 8.86
C ILE A 488 -56.83 17.19 7.89
N PRO A 489 -56.37 17.77 6.77
CA PRO A 489 -55.47 17.11 5.82
C PRO A 489 -54.25 16.42 6.48
N ALA A 490 -53.77 16.98 7.59
CA ALA A 490 -52.69 16.41 8.40
C ALA A 490 -53.03 15.03 9.02
N ASN A 491 -54.30 14.76 9.35
CA ASN A 491 -54.73 13.45 9.87
C ASN A 491 -54.53 12.37 8.79
N LEU A 492 -54.92 12.66 7.55
CA LEU A 492 -54.79 11.72 6.43
C LEU A 492 -53.32 11.38 6.16
N ASP A 493 -52.44 12.37 6.24
CA ASP A 493 -51.00 12.15 6.06
C ASP A 493 -50.41 11.25 7.15
N VAL A 494 -50.77 11.48 8.42
CA VAL A 494 -50.33 10.62 9.54
C VAL A 494 -50.84 9.19 9.35
N ILE A 495 -52.12 9.03 8.99
CA ILE A 495 -52.74 7.70 8.75
C ILE A 495 -52.00 6.98 7.62
N LEU A 496 -51.76 7.63 6.49
CA LEU A 496 -51.08 7.03 5.34
C LEU A 496 -49.63 6.64 5.67
N ASP A 497 -48.90 7.49 6.39
CA ASP A 497 -47.53 7.18 6.82
C ASP A 497 -47.51 6.03 7.84
N PHE A 498 -48.45 6.00 8.79
CA PHE A 498 -48.58 4.92 9.75
C PHE A 498 -48.96 3.60 9.10
N GLN A 499 -49.92 3.59 8.15
CA GLN A 499 -50.31 2.38 7.41
C GLN A 499 -49.12 1.76 6.66
N LYS A 500 -48.30 2.60 6.01
CA LYS A 500 -47.06 2.15 5.34
C LYS A 500 -46.09 1.55 6.36
N PHE A 501 -45.87 2.22 7.49
CA PHE A 501 -45.02 1.73 8.56
C PHE A 501 -45.53 0.40 9.14
N TYR A 502 -46.82 0.33 9.50
CA TYR A 502 -47.47 -0.82 10.11
C TYR A 502 -47.35 -2.06 9.22
N LYS A 503 -47.65 -1.92 7.92
CA LYS A 503 -47.48 -2.99 6.93
C LYS A 503 -46.02 -3.42 6.77
N ALA A 504 -45.08 -2.46 6.72
CA ALA A 504 -43.66 -2.76 6.60
C ALA A 504 -43.08 -3.49 7.83
N ASN A 505 -43.71 -3.34 9.00
CA ASN A 505 -43.30 -3.95 10.26
C ASN A 505 -44.15 -5.16 10.67
N GLY A 506 -44.81 -5.83 9.71
CA GLY A 506 -45.52 -7.09 9.94
C GLY A 506 -46.93 -6.98 10.50
N GLY A 507 -47.51 -5.77 10.51
CA GLY A 507 -48.89 -5.56 10.89
C GLY A 507 -49.87 -6.19 9.90
N SER A 508 -50.97 -6.75 10.43
CA SER A 508 -52.00 -7.41 9.61
C SER A 508 -52.64 -6.43 8.61
N PRO A 509 -52.74 -6.77 7.33
CA PRO A 509 -53.49 -5.97 6.35
C PRO A 509 -55.01 -6.09 6.52
N PHE A 510 -55.49 -7.03 7.33
CA PHE A 510 -56.91 -7.22 7.65
C PHE A 510 -57.20 -6.55 8.98
N TYR A 511 -57.68 -5.30 8.93
CA TYR A 511 -58.12 -4.56 10.11
C TYR A 511 -59.50 -5.10 10.52
N ARG A 512 -59.64 -5.66 11.73
CA ARG A 512 -60.93 -6.17 12.20
C ARG A 512 -61.83 -4.99 12.57
N TYR A 513 -62.99 -4.89 11.92
CA TYR A 513 -64.13 -4.15 12.46
C TYR A 513 -64.70 -4.96 13.62
N THR A 514 -64.43 -4.56 14.85
CA THR A 514 -65.21 -4.99 16.02
C THR A 514 -65.48 -3.80 16.89
#